data_AF-A0A6N0HT49-F1
#
_entry.id   AF-A0A6N0HT49-F1
#
_cell.length_a   1.000
_cell.length_b   1.000
_cell.length_c   1.000
_cell.angle_alpha   90.00
_cell.angle_beta   90.00
_cell.angle_gamma   90.00
#
_symmetry.space_group_name_H-M   'P 1'
#
loop_
_entity.id
_entity.type
_entity.pdbx_description
1 polymer ?
#
loop_
_entity_poly.entity_id
_entity_poly.type
_entity_poly.pdbx_seq_one_letter_code
_entity_poly.pdbx_strand_id
1 'polypeptide(L)'
;MAITWDDTYSVGIEEIDNQHKVLVGLINELDDALRVHSNREMVQGVIDQLIDYTKLHFAVEESIMRLFKYKEYEPHKAVHDGIIDKLNGMNEKFMAGIVRWVPNCSSSCRSGSLTTYRRSTNSTQNASRKFLVVGCWVSSSNKLRIRRYGE
;
A
#
# COMPACT_ATOMS: atom_id res chain seq x y z
N MET A 1 4.58 -8.52 9.51
CA MET A 1 3.22 -8.81 10.04
C MET A 1 2.36 -8.71 8.81
N ALA A 2 1.99 -9.88 8.32
CA ALA A 2 1.17 -10.03 7.14
C ALA A 2 -0.24 -9.52 7.44
N ILE A 3 -0.82 -8.85 6.47
CA ILE A 3 -2.22 -8.47 6.43
C ILE A 3 -2.98 -9.70 5.98
N THR A 4 -3.95 -10.13 6.78
CA THR A 4 -4.89 -11.17 6.38
C THR A 4 -6.11 -10.52 5.76
N TRP A 5 -6.66 -11.16 4.73
CA TRP A 5 -7.99 -10.79 4.24
C TRP A 5 -9.01 -10.87 5.37
N ASP A 6 -9.87 -9.86 5.45
CA ASP A 6 -10.98 -9.80 6.39
C ASP A 6 -12.24 -9.41 5.60
N ASP A 7 -13.38 -10.02 5.90
CA ASP A 7 -14.63 -9.80 5.17
C ASP A 7 -15.14 -8.35 5.30
N THR A 8 -14.63 -7.57 6.25
CA THR A 8 -14.87 -6.12 6.33
C THR A 8 -14.29 -5.33 5.15
N TYR A 9 -13.43 -5.94 4.34
CA TYR A 9 -12.89 -5.36 3.10
C TYR A 9 -13.75 -5.71 1.87
N SER A 10 -14.76 -6.57 2.03
CA SER A 10 -15.65 -6.95 0.93
C SER A 10 -16.60 -5.81 0.57
N VAL A 11 -16.72 -5.55 -0.73
CA VAL A 11 -17.70 -4.61 -1.29
C VAL A 11 -18.95 -5.30 -1.81
N GLY A 12 -19.01 -6.64 -1.70
CA GLY A 12 -20.11 -7.47 -2.17
C GLY A 12 -20.10 -7.73 -3.68
N ILE A 13 -19.00 -7.41 -4.37
CA ILE A 13 -18.77 -7.74 -5.77
C ILE A 13 -17.57 -8.67 -5.83
N GLU A 14 -17.81 -9.95 -6.12
CA GLU A 14 -16.81 -11.02 -6.05
C GLU A 14 -15.54 -10.70 -6.85
N GLU A 15 -15.68 -10.14 -8.06
CA GLU A 15 -14.56 -9.77 -8.92
C GLU A 15 -13.68 -8.69 -8.27
N ILE A 16 -14.29 -7.71 -7.61
CA ILE A 16 -13.58 -6.63 -6.92
C ILE A 16 -12.91 -7.17 -5.65
N ASP A 17 -13.60 -8.02 -4.90
CA ASP A 17 -13.04 -8.66 -3.71
C ASP A 17 -11.85 -9.57 -4.05
N ASN A 18 -11.85 -10.21 -5.22
CA ASN A 18 -10.71 -10.99 -5.70
C ASN A 18 -9.52 -10.10 -6.06
N GLN A 19 -9.74 -8.95 -6.70
CA GLN A 19 -8.68 -7.96 -6.94
C GLN A 19 -8.11 -7.42 -5.63
N HIS A 20 -8.96 -7.20 -4.63
CA HIS A 20 -8.57 -6.75 -3.31
C HIS A 20 -7.64 -7.77 -2.60
N LYS A 21 -7.95 -9.06 -2.70
CA LYS A 21 -7.08 -10.13 -2.17
C LYS A 21 -5.70 -10.13 -2.82
N VAL A 22 -5.63 -9.89 -4.13
CA VAL A 22 -4.35 -9.79 -4.85
C VAL A 22 -3.54 -8.58 -4.35
N LEU A 23 -4.18 -7.42 -4.16
CA LEU A 23 -3.53 -6.24 -3.58
C LEU A 23 -2.97 -6.52 -2.18
N VAL A 24 -3.74 -7.21 -1.32
CA VAL A 24 -3.27 -7.63 0.00
C VAL A 24 -2.05 -8.55 -0.11
N GLY A 25 -2.05 -9.48 -1.07
CA GLY A 25 -0.90 -10.33 -1.38
C GLY A 25 0.35 -9.55 -1.75
N LEU A 26 0.24 -8.60 -2.69
CA LEU A 26 1.36 -7.75 -3.13
C LEU A 26 1.92 -6.89 -1.99
N ILE A 27 1.05 -6.38 -1.11
CA ILE A 27 1.47 -5.60 0.07
C ILE A 27 2.25 -6.48 1.05
N ASN A 28 1.83 -7.74 1.24
CA ASN A 28 2.54 -8.69 2.08
C ASN A 28 3.90 -9.07 1.48
N GLU A 29 3.95 -9.32 0.16
CA GLU A 29 5.19 -9.58 -0.55
C GLU A 29 6.18 -8.42 -0.42
N LEU A 30 5.69 -7.18 -0.49
CA LEU A 30 6.51 -5.99 -0.26
C LEU A 30 7.05 -5.93 1.19
N ASP A 31 6.23 -6.23 2.20
CA ASP A 31 6.71 -6.29 3.61
C ASP A 31 7.80 -7.36 3.78
N ASP A 32 7.63 -8.53 3.17
CA ASP A 32 8.59 -9.62 3.27
C ASP A 32 9.88 -9.30 2.52
N ALA A 33 9.79 -8.75 1.31
CA ALA A 33 10.94 -8.32 0.52
C ALA A 33 11.80 -7.31 1.30
N LEU A 34 11.15 -6.36 2.00
CA LEU A 34 11.81 -5.38 2.86
C LEU A 34 12.40 -5.98 4.14
N ARG A 35 11.79 -7.02 4.71
CA ARG A 35 12.27 -7.69 5.94
C ARG A 35 13.51 -8.53 5.71
N VAL A 36 13.52 -9.35 4.66
CA VAL A 36 14.55 -10.38 4.43
C VAL A 36 15.85 -9.80 3.85
N HIS A 37 15.96 -8.47 3.74
CA HIS A 37 17.11 -7.79 3.12
C HIS A 37 17.30 -8.25 1.67
N SER A 38 16.19 -8.42 0.96
CA SER A 38 16.21 -8.76 -0.46
C SER A 38 17.02 -7.72 -1.23
N ASN A 39 17.60 -8.13 -2.36
CA ASN A 39 18.31 -7.18 -3.19
C ASN A 39 17.36 -6.05 -3.66
N ARG A 40 17.94 -4.91 -3.98
CA ARG A 40 17.18 -3.71 -4.33
C ARG A 40 16.26 -3.92 -5.55
N GLU A 41 16.69 -4.75 -6.50
CA GLU A 41 15.95 -5.08 -7.71
C GLU A 41 14.66 -5.85 -7.42
N MET A 42 14.70 -6.81 -6.50
CA MET A 42 13.51 -7.57 -6.07
C MET A 42 12.47 -6.65 -5.42
N VAL A 43 12.91 -5.79 -4.49
CA VAL A 43 12.00 -4.83 -3.83
C VAL A 43 11.42 -3.86 -4.86
N GLN A 44 12.24 -3.38 -5.80
CA GLN A 44 11.79 -2.53 -6.89
C GLN A 44 10.70 -3.21 -7.73
N GLY A 45 10.93 -4.47 -8.13
CA GLY A 45 9.97 -5.25 -8.92
C GLY A 45 8.62 -5.38 -8.22
N VAL A 46 8.60 -5.63 -6.91
CA VAL A 46 7.35 -5.73 -6.13
C VAL A 46 6.64 -4.37 -6.03
N ILE A 47 7.39 -3.26 -5.86
CA ILE A 47 6.81 -1.91 -5.85
C ILE A 47 6.16 -1.59 -7.19
N ASP A 48 6.83 -1.88 -8.30
CA ASP A 48 6.31 -1.62 -9.64
C ASP A 48 5.05 -2.45 -9.92
N GLN A 49 5.06 -3.74 -9.55
CA GLN A 49 3.88 -4.61 -9.64
C GLN A 49 2.71 -4.08 -8.80
N LEU A 50 2.98 -3.63 -7.56
CA LEU A 50 1.95 -3.05 -6.70
C LEU A 50 1.33 -1.79 -7.32
N ILE A 51 2.15 -0.91 -7.90
CA ILE A 51 1.68 0.31 -8.57
C ILE A 51 0.79 -0.03 -9.76
N ASP A 52 1.25 -0.92 -10.64
CA ASP A 52 0.54 -1.26 -11.87
C ASP A 52 -0.79 -1.97 -11.56
N TYR A 53 -0.78 -2.90 -10.61
CA TYR A 53 -2.00 -3.59 -10.21
C TYR A 53 -3.00 -2.64 -9.52
N THR A 54 -2.52 -1.70 -8.70
CA THR A 54 -3.38 -0.68 -8.07
C THR A 54 -4.05 0.21 -9.12
N LYS A 55 -3.32 0.65 -10.15
CA LYS A 55 -3.89 1.43 -11.27
C LYS A 55 -4.96 0.66 -12.01
N LEU A 56 -4.70 -0.61 -12.33
CA LEU A 56 -5.65 -1.48 -13.00
C LEU A 56 -6.94 -1.64 -12.18
N HIS A 57 -6.79 -1.95 -10.89
CA HIS A 57 -7.90 -2.12 -9.97
C HIS A 57 -8.79 -0.85 -9.90
N PHE A 58 -8.19 0.32 -9.70
CA PHE A 58 -8.94 1.58 -9.67
C PHE A 58 -9.62 1.89 -11.01
N ALA A 59 -8.98 1.58 -12.15
CA ALA A 59 -9.61 1.77 -13.45
C ALA A 59 -10.89 0.92 -13.63
N VAL A 60 -10.86 -0.33 -13.13
CA VAL A 60 -12.03 -1.22 -13.14
C VAL A 60 -13.13 -0.66 -12.22
N GLU A 61 -12.78 -0.32 -10.98
CA GLU A 61 -13.72 0.21 -9.99
C GLU A 61 -14.37 1.53 -10.45
N GLU A 62 -13.57 2.43 -11.03
CA GLU A 62 -14.05 3.68 -11.63
C GLU A 62 -14.94 3.45 -12.85
N SER A 63 -14.66 2.43 -13.66
CA SER A 63 -15.52 2.08 -14.79
C SER A 63 -16.91 1.64 -14.31
N ILE A 64 -16.97 0.86 -13.23
CA ILE A 64 -18.21 0.42 -12.58
C ILE A 64 -18.93 1.62 -11.98
N MET A 65 -18.23 2.49 -11.25
CA MET A 65 -18.81 3.71 -10.68
C MET A 65 -19.47 4.60 -11.75
N ARG A 66 -18.79 4.80 -12.89
CA ARG A 66 -19.35 5.59 -14.01
C ARG A 66 -20.55 4.90 -14.64
N LEU A 67 -20.48 3.58 -14.87
CA LEU A 67 -21.56 2.81 -15.46
C LEU A 67 -22.85 2.90 -14.63
N PHE A 68 -22.72 2.85 -13.30
CA PHE A 68 -23.85 2.95 -12.36
C PHE A 68 -24.17 4.39 -11.92
N LYS A 69 -23.51 5.40 -12.51
CA LYS A 69 -23.71 6.84 -12.18
C LYS A 69 -23.57 7.12 -10.67
N TYR A 70 -22.55 6.54 -10.04
CA TYR A 70 -22.27 6.72 -8.63
C TYR A 70 -22.07 8.21 -8.30
N LYS A 71 -22.89 8.74 -7.38
CA LYS A 71 -22.97 10.19 -7.11
C LYS A 71 -21.67 10.78 -6.56
N GLU A 72 -20.88 9.98 -5.83
CA GLU A 72 -19.61 10.41 -5.25
C GLU A 72 -18.40 9.98 -6.10
N TYR A 73 -18.57 9.77 -7.41
CA TYR A 73 -17.49 9.34 -8.30
C TYR A 73 -16.28 10.28 -8.26
N GLU A 74 -16.47 11.58 -8.48
CA GLU A 74 -15.37 12.57 -8.51
C GLU A 74 -14.55 12.60 -7.21
N PRO A 75 -15.15 12.73 -6.01
CA PRO A 75 -14.37 12.69 -4.78
C PRO A 75 -13.73 11.31 -4.53
N HIS A 76 -14.32 10.21 -5.01
CA HIS A 76 -13.73 8.88 -4.93
C HIS A 76 -12.48 8.78 -5.81
N LYS A 77 -12.58 9.21 -7.08
CA LYS A 77 -11.45 9.25 -8.01
C LYS A 77 -10.30 10.09 -7.46
N ALA A 78 -10.58 11.22 -6.82
CA ALA A 78 -9.55 12.05 -6.20
C ALA A 78 -8.78 11.29 -5.09
N VAL A 79 -9.44 10.37 -4.38
CA VAL A 79 -8.76 9.48 -3.42
C VAL A 79 -7.86 8.49 -4.15
N HIS A 80 -8.32 7.88 -5.25
CA HIS A 80 -7.51 6.99 -6.08
C HIS A 80 -6.25 7.68 -6.61
N ASP A 81 -6.41 8.86 -7.22
CA ASP A 81 -5.30 9.65 -7.74
C ASP A 81 -4.27 9.94 -6.63
N GLY A 82 -4.75 10.35 -5.43
CA GLY A 82 -3.88 10.60 -4.29
C GLY A 82 -3.18 9.37 -3.72
N ILE A 83 -3.74 8.16 -3.88
CA ILE A 83 -3.07 6.91 -3.53
C ILE A 83 -1.96 6.59 -4.55
N ILE A 84 -2.24 6.73 -5.84
CA ILE A 84 -1.25 6.52 -6.91
C ILE A 84 -0.06 7.47 -6.75
N ASP A 85 -0.30 8.75 -6.47
CA ASP A 85 0.76 9.73 -6.23
C ASP A 85 1.65 9.36 -5.04
N LYS A 86 1.05 8.84 -3.97
CA LYS A 86 1.82 8.36 -2.80
C LYS A 86 2.68 7.15 -3.13
N LEU A 87 2.18 6.22 -3.94
CA LEU A 87 2.95 5.05 -4.37
C LEU A 87 4.11 5.44 -5.28
N ASN A 88 3.87 6.33 -6.26
CA ASN A 88 4.92 6.85 -7.14
C ASN A 88 5.99 7.60 -6.33
N GLY A 89 5.59 8.49 -5.43
CA GLY A 89 6.54 9.21 -4.57
C GLY A 89 7.30 8.31 -3.59
N MET A 90 6.75 7.14 -3.24
CA MET A 90 7.48 6.12 -2.48
C MET A 90 8.51 5.40 -3.37
N ASN A 91 8.14 5.07 -4.61
CA ASN A 91 9.02 4.46 -5.59
C ASN A 91 10.23 5.35 -5.91
N GLU A 92 9.99 6.64 -6.18
CA GLU A 92 11.04 7.63 -6.42
C GLU A 92 12.03 7.72 -5.25
N LYS A 93 11.53 7.75 -4.01
CA LYS A 93 12.38 7.82 -2.82
C LYS A 93 13.19 6.55 -2.59
N PHE A 94 12.63 5.40 -2.95
CA PHE A 94 13.34 4.12 -2.94
C PHE A 94 14.46 4.12 -4.00
N MET A 95 14.16 4.61 -5.21
CA MET A 95 15.12 4.74 -6.31
C MET A 95 16.22 5.77 -6.05
N ALA A 96 15.93 6.85 -5.33
CA ALA A 96 16.93 7.82 -4.90
C ALA A 96 17.84 7.31 -3.77
N GLY A 97 17.57 6.12 -3.19
CA GLY A 97 18.28 5.60 -2.02
C GLY A 97 18.06 6.42 -0.74
N ILE A 98 17.10 7.35 -0.76
CA ILE A 98 16.73 8.23 0.37
C ILE A 98 15.99 7.41 1.44
N VAL A 99 15.26 6.37 1.02
CA VAL A 99 14.67 5.40 1.94
C VAL A 99 15.68 4.28 2.18
N ARG A 100 16.46 4.42 3.26
CA ARG A 100 17.19 3.29 3.85
C ARG A 100 16.25 2.60 4.83
N TRP A 101 15.63 1.50 4.41
CA TRP A 101 14.78 0.72 5.31
C TRP A 101 15.67 -0.03 6.30
N VAL A 102 15.82 0.54 7.51
CA VAL A 102 16.59 -0.07 8.58
C VAL A 102 15.69 -1.13 9.24
N PRO A 103 16.05 -2.41 9.19
CA PRO A 103 15.34 -3.44 9.94
C PRO A 103 15.43 -3.09 11.41
N ASN A 104 14.34 -3.30 12.16
CA ASN A 104 14.38 -3.18 13.61
C ASN A 104 15.24 -4.33 14.15
N CYS A 105 16.56 -4.16 14.12
CA CYS A 105 17.52 -5.09 14.68
C CYS A 105 17.46 -4.89 16.20
N SER A 106 16.70 -5.75 16.88
CA SER A 106 16.73 -5.83 18.34
C SER A 106 18.11 -6.34 18.76
N SER A 107 18.99 -5.37 19.04
CA SER A 107 20.06 -5.47 20.04
C SER A 107 21.01 -6.68 19.94
N SER A 108 21.83 -6.81 18.89
CA SER A 108 23.10 -7.57 19.04
C SER A 108 24.22 -7.29 18.04
N CYS A 109 24.23 -6.18 17.29
CA CYS A 109 25.41 -5.80 16.50
C CYS A 109 26.19 -4.71 17.23
N ARG A 110 27.19 -5.13 18.03
CA ARG A 110 28.11 -4.23 18.74
C ARG A 110 29.55 -4.66 18.44
N SER A 111 30.21 -3.96 17.52
CA SER A 111 31.67 -3.65 17.57
C SER A 111 32.11 -2.88 16.31
N GLY A 112 32.58 -1.63 16.48
CA GLY A 112 33.27 -0.88 15.43
C GLY A 112 33.13 0.64 15.60
N SER A 113 34.25 1.36 15.67
CA SER A 113 34.40 2.69 16.30
C SER A 113 33.76 3.89 15.57
N LEU A 114 33.60 4.96 16.35
CA LEU A 114 32.94 6.24 16.08
C LEU A 114 33.46 7.00 14.84
N THR A 115 32.56 7.44 13.98
CA THR A 115 32.66 8.75 13.31
C THR A 115 31.27 9.35 13.18
N THR A 116 31.19 10.64 13.46
CA THR A 116 29.99 11.44 13.71
C THR A 116 28.99 11.43 12.53
N TYR A 117 27.81 10.83 12.72
CA TYR A 117 26.63 11.13 11.90
C TYR A 117 25.44 11.45 12.80
N ARG A 118 24.93 12.66 12.62
CA ARG A 118 23.88 13.32 13.40
C ARG A 118 22.65 12.41 13.52
N ARG A 119 22.40 11.93 14.75
CA ARG A 119 21.14 11.28 15.15
C ARG A 119 20.00 12.30 14.99
N SER A 120 19.23 12.20 13.92
CA SER A 120 17.82 12.61 13.97
C SER A 120 17.06 11.45 14.60
N THR A 121 16.74 11.62 15.88
CA THR A 121 15.86 10.72 16.62
C THR A 121 14.48 10.76 15.99
N ASN A 122 14.06 9.66 15.37
CA ASN A 122 12.66 9.27 15.24
C ASN A 122 12.58 7.75 15.05
N SER A 123 12.99 6.99 16.07
CA SER A 123 12.87 5.52 16.10
C SER A 123 11.43 5.02 16.37
N THR A 124 10.42 5.82 16.04
CA THR A 124 8.99 5.47 16.17
C THR A 124 8.21 5.60 14.87
N GLN A 125 8.83 6.00 13.74
CA GLN A 125 8.09 6.26 12.49
C GLN A 125 8.05 5.12 11.47
N ASN A 126 8.79 4.01 11.64
CA ASN A 126 8.83 2.94 10.63
C ASN A 126 7.68 1.92 10.75
N ALA A 127 6.98 1.85 11.88
CA ALA A 127 5.82 0.97 12.03
C ALA A 127 4.53 1.55 11.42
N SER A 128 4.43 2.88 11.29
CA SER A 128 3.19 3.58 10.94
C SER A 128 2.93 3.72 9.44
N ARG A 129 3.90 3.37 8.57
CA ARG A 129 3.75 3.54 7.11
C ARG A 129 2.97 2.42 6.42
N LYS A 130 2.92 1.22 7.01
CA LYS A 130 2.06 0.12 6.54
C LYS A 130 0.58 0.50 6.52
N PHE A 131 0.16 1.33 7.47
CA PHE A 131 -1.23 1.74 7.63
C PHE A 131 -1.69 2.78 6.61
N LEU A 132 -0.78 3.50 5.94
CA LEU A 132 -1.14 4.60 5.04
C LEU A 132 -1.70 4.12 3.70
N VAL A 133 -1.21 3.01 3.15
CA VAL A 133 -1.71 2.45 1.88
C VAL A 133 -2.98 1.62 2.13
N VAL A 134 -2.91 0.71 3.11
CA VAL A 134 -4.01 -0.21 3.44
C VAL A 134 -5.20 0.56 4.01
N GLY A 135 -4.99 1.51 4.93
CA GLY A 135 -6.08 2.26 5.54
C GLY A 135 -6.78 3.23 4.57
N CYS A 136 -6.03 3.80 3.61
CA CYS A 136 -6.63 4.68 2.59
C CYS A 136 -7.43 3.87 1.57
N TRP A 137 -6.94 2.68 1.23
CA TRP A 137 -7.61 1.72 0.34
C TRP A 137 -8.89 1.14 0.98
N VAL A 138 -8.83 0.60 2.21
CA VAL A 138 -10.01 0.08 2.96
C VAL A 138 -11.10 1.16 3.10
N SER A 139 -10.72 2.41 3.34
CA SER A 139 -11.66 3.53 3.46
C SER A 139 -12.34 3.89 2.12
N SER A 140 -11.63 3.71 1.00
CA SER A 140 -12.18 3.91 -0.35
C SER A 140 -13.15 2.78 -0.71
N SER A 141 -12.72 1.53 -0.53
CA SER A 141 -13.50 0.34 -0.89
C SER A 141 -14.82 0.25 -0.10
N ASN A 142 -14.83 0.57 1.20
CA ASN A 142 -16.06 0.46 2.00
C ASN A 142 -17.17 1.45 1.57
N LYS A 143 -16.83 2.53 0.86
CA LYS A 143 -17.83 3.46 0.30
C LYS A 143 -18.57 2.89 -0.91
N LEU A 144 -18.01 1.88 -1.55
CA LEU A 144 -18.59 1.21 -2.70
C LEU A 144 -19.50 0.04 -2.32
N ARG A 145 -19.84 -0.13 -1.04
CA ARG A 145 -20.90 -1.04 -0.62
C ARG A 145 -22.22 -0.60 -1.25
N ILE A 146 -22.49 -1.10 -2.45
CA ILE A 146 -23.73 -0.87 -3.19
C ILE A 146 -24.84 -1.39 -2.28
N ARG A 147 -25.65 -0.49 -1.72
CA ARG A 147 -26.94 -0.88 -1.15
C ARG A 147 -27.68 -1.58 -2.29
N ARG A 148 -27.92 -2.89 -2.16
CA ARG A 148 -28.82 -3.59 -3.08
C ARG A 148 -30.11 -2.77 -3.13
N TYR A 149 -30.52 -2.34 -4.32
CA TYR A 149 -31.85 -1.78 -4.49
C TYR A 149 -32.86 -2.84 -4.02
N GLY A 150 -33.53 -2.58 -2.89
CA GLY A 150 -34.43 -3.53 -2.26
C GLY A 150 -34.78 -3.33 -0.78
N GLU A 151 -34.49 -2.18 -0.16
CA GLU A 151 -35.09 -1.73 1.12
C GLU A 151 -35.41 -0.23 1.07
#